data_AF-A3TYH4-F1
#
_entry.id   AF-A3TYH4-F1
#
_cell.length_a   1.000
_cell.length_b   1.000
_cell.length_c   1.000
_cell.angle_alpha   90.00
_cell.angle_beta   90.00
_cell.angle_gamma   90.00
#
_symmetry.space_group_name_H-M   'P 1'
#
loop_
_entity.id
_entity.type
_entity.pdbx_description
1 polymer ?
#
loop_
_entity_poly.entity_id
_entity_poly.type
_entity_poly.pdbx_seq_one_letter_code
_entity_poly.pdbx_strand_id
1 'polypeptide(L)'
;MPDLTWTKKTLAEILGEDRGLSDAAALQAAQFRQEDLDDLLTDERQALKQALRDAAHAARNARQPEMGEGDTRPDFTAEDITEGLLAARSALEAVPAGKRSEKANALIADCACEPAGATRN
;
A
#
# COMPACT_ATOMS: atom_id res chain seq x y z
N MET A 1 7.31 12.52 -16.03
CA MET A 1 6.64 12.06 -14.80
C MET A 1 5.99 10.72 -15.11
N PRO A 2 6.06 9.72 -14.21
CA PRO A 2 5.31 8.48 -14.38
C PRO A 2 3.81 8.79 -14.49
N ASP A 3 3.08 8.06 -15.34
CA ASP A 3 1.62 8.15 -15.36
C ASP A 3 1.08 7.48 -14.08
N LEU A 4 0.68 8.29 -13.11
CA LEU A 4 0.16 7.82 -11.82
C LEU A 4 -1.37 7.71 -11.83
N THR A 5 -2.02 7.91 -12.97
CA THR A 5 -3.48 7.95 -13.09
C THR A 5 -4.09 6.64 -12.61
N TRP A 6 -3.55 5.52 -13.08
CA TRP A 6 -3.99 4.19 -12.65
C TRP A 6 -3.69 3.96 -11.16
N THR A 7 -2.46 4.22 -10.71
CA THR A 7 -2.04 4.00 -9.32
C THR A 7 -2.86 4.82 -8.32
N LYS A 8 -3.13 6.09 -8.62
CA LYS A 8 -3.99 6.96 -7.80
C LYS A 8 -5.41 6.39 -7.69
N LYS A 9 -5.99 5.97 -8.82
CA LYS A 9 -7.34 5.41 -8.83
C LYS A 9 -7.39 4.13 -8.00
N THR A 10 -6.48 3.20 -8.23
CA THR A 10 -6.44 1.93 -7.51
C THR A 10 -6.18 2.11 -6.02
N LEU A 11 -5.25 2.98 -5.62
CA LEU A 11 -5.04 3.28 -4.21
C LEU A 11 -6.26 3.96 -3.58
N ALA A 12 -6.90 4.91 -4.28
CA ALA A 12 -8.12 5.56 -3.80
C ALA A 12 -9.25 4.54 -3.59
N GLU A 13 -9.41 3.59 -4.51
CA GLU A 13 -10.37 2.48 -4.38
C GLU A 13 -10.05 1.58 -3.18
N ILE A 14 -8.78 1.19 -2.99
CA ILE A 14 -8.36 0.35 -1.85
C ILE A 14 -8.59 1.07 -0.51
N LEU A 15 -8.23 2.35 -0.45
CA LEU A 15 -8.31 3.16 0.78
C LEU A 15 -9.73 3.67 1.05
N GLY A 16 -10.61 3.67 0.04
CA GLY A 16 -11.93 4.30 0.10
C GLY A 16 -11.82 5.82 0.24
N GLU A 17 -10.90 6.44 -0.51
CA GLU A 17 -10.65 7.88 -0.49
C GLU A 17 -11.16 8.53 -1.77
N ASP A 18 -12.39 9.03 -1.74
CA ASP A 18 -13.03 9.70 -2.87
C ASP A 18 -12.46 11.09 -3.19
N ARG A 19 -11.73 11.71 -2.25
CA ARG A 19 -11.07 13.03 -2.46
C ARG A 19 -9.85 12.95 -3.38
N GLY A 20 -9.40 11.73 -3.69
CA GLY A 20 -8.19 11.48 -4.46
C GLY A 20 -6.92 11.50 -3.61
N LEU A 21 -5.81 11.12 -4.24
CA LEU A 21 -4.51 11.00 -3.59
C LEU A 21 -3.49 11.96 -4.20
N SER A 22 -2.61 12.48 -3.36
CA SER A 22 -1.49 13.30 -3.80
C SER A 22 -0.53 12.48 -4.67
N ASP A 23 0.17 13.15 -5.60
CA ASP A 23 1.22 12.51 -6.41
C ASP A 23 2.32 11.89 -5.55
N ALA A 24 2.69 12.55 -4.45
CA ALA A 24 3.70 12.05 -3.52
C ALA A 24 3.28 10.73 -2.84
N ALA A 25 2.00 10.60 -2.46
CA ALA A 25 1.45 9.37 -1.90
C ALA A 25 1.37 8.26 -2.96
N ALA A 26 0.91 8.58 -4.17
CA ALA A 26 0.78 7.61 -5.25
C ALA A 26 2.14 7.13 -5.78
N LEU A 27 3.18 7.98 -5.73
CA LEU A 27 4.52 7.62 -6.19
C LEU A 27 5.11 6.44 -5.40
N GLN A 28 4.77 6.29 -4.11
CA GLN A 28 5.23 5.15 -3.31
C GLN A 28 4.68 3.82 -3.83
N ALA A 29 3.45 3.81 -4.34
CA ALA A 29 2.85 2.61 -4.93
C ALA A 29 3.09 2.51 -6.44
N ALA A 30 3.84 3.42 -7.06
CA ALA A 30 4.08 3.42 -8.50
C ALA A 30 4.88 2.20 -8.97
N GLN A 31 5.57 1.51 -8.05
CA GLN A 31 6.21 0.23 -8.32
C GLN A 31 5.21 -0.90 -8.58
N PHE A 32 3.97 -0.80 -8.06
CA PHE A 32 2.91 -1.75 -8.36
C PHE A 32 2.19 -1.33 -9.63
N ARG A 33 2.24 -2.21 -10.63
CA ARG A 33 1.48 -2.03 -11.87
C ARG A 33 0.21 -2.85 -11.82
N GLN A 34 -0.69 -2.56 -12.76
CA GLN A 34 -1.95 -3.31 -12.88
C GLN A 34 -1.73 -4.81 -13.05
N GLU A 35 -0.79 -5.18 -13.92
CA GLU A 35 -0.38 -6.57 -14.13
C GLU A 35 0.07 -7.23 -12.83
N ASP A 36 0.68 -6.46 -11.91
CA ASP A 36 1.15 -6.99 -10.64
C ASP A 36 0.03 -7.41 -9.71
N LEU A 37 -1.08 -6.68 -9.71
CA LEU A 37 -2.27 -7.06 -8.97
C LEU A 37 -3.08 -8.12 -9.70
N ASP A 38 -3.14 -8.08 -11.04
CA ASP A 38 -3.95 -8.98 -11.85
C ASP A 38 -3.38 -10.40 -11.94
N ASP A 39 -2.06 -10.56 -11.84
CA ASP A 39 -1.39 -11.87 -11.82
C ASP A 39 -1.41 -12.53 -10.43
N LEU A 40 -1.81 -11.82 -9.36
CA LEU A 40 -1.99 -12.40 -8.03
C LEU A 40 -3.24 -13.29 -7.98
N LEU A 41 -3.17 -14.36 -7.18
CA LEU A 41 -4.36 -15.15 -6.86
C LEU A 41 -5.41 -14.27 -6.18
N THR A 42 -6.68 -14.62 -6.35
CA THR A 42 -7.78 -13.84 -5.78
C THR A 42 -7.63 -13.63 -4.28
N ASP A 43 -7.27 -14.69 -3.53
CA ASP A 43 -7.09 -14.61 -2.08
C ASP A 43 -5.89 -13.75 -1.69
N GLU A 44 -4.77 -13.86 -2.41
CA GLU A 44 -3.56 -13.05 -2.19
C GLU A 44 -3.84 -11.57 -2.46
N ARG A 45 -4.56 -11.28 -3.55
CA ARG A 45 -4.96 -9.93 -3.93
C ARG A 45 -5.87 -9.30 -2.89
N GLN A 46 -6.84 -10.05 -2.37
CA GLN A 46 -7.73 -9.59 -1.31
C GLN A 46 -6.95 -9.35 -0.01
N ALA A 47 -6.10 -10.29 0.40
CA ALA A 47 -5.26 -10.16 1.59
C ALA A 47 -4.32 -8.95 1.50
N LEU A 48 -3.67 -8.75 0.35
CA LEU A 48 -2.81 -7.61 0.07
C LEU A 48 -3.57 -6.29 0.18
N LYS A 49 -4.71 -6.17 -0.51
CA LYS A 49 -5.54 -4.94 -0.48
C LYS A 49 -6.03 -4.63 0.93
N GLN A 50 -6.48 -5.65 1.66
CA GLN A 50 -6.96 -5.50 3.04
C GLN A 50 -5.84 -5.04 3.96
N ALA A 51 -4.69 -5.70 3.93
CA ALA A 51 -3.55 -5.34 4.78
C ALA A 51 -3.02 -3.92 4.47
N LEU A 52 -2.95 -3.54 3.19
CA LEU A 52 -2.58 -2.20 2.77
C LEU A 52 -3.55 -1.16 3.36
N ARG A 53 -4.84 -1.40 3.19
CA ARG A 53 -5.88 -0.51 3.71
C ARG A 53 -5.77 -0.35 5.22
N ASP A 54 -5.72 -1.45 5.96
CA ASP A 54 -5.74 -1.41 7.43
C ASP A 54 -4.51 -0.69 7.99
N ALA A 55 -3.32 -0.99 7.47
CA ALA A 55 -2.09 -0.35 7.93
C ALA A 55 -2.01 1.13 7.53
N ALA A 56 -2.40 1.50 6.31
CA ALA A 56 -2.42 2.90 5.89
C ALA A 56 -3.41 3.72 6.72
N HIS A 57 -4.60 3.17 7.01
CA HIS A 57 -5.56 3.83 7.90
C HIS A 57 -5.03 3.90 9.34
N ALA A 58 -4.38 2.85 9.84
CA ALA A 58 -3.78 2.85 11.17
C ALA A 58 -2.67 3.91 11.31
N ALA A 59 -1.76 3.98 10.35
CA ALA A 59 -0.69 4.98 10.30
C ALA A 59 -1.27 6.41 10.27
N ARG A 60 -2.24 6.65 9.38
CA ARG A 60 -2.93 7.93 9.27
C ARG A 60 -3.62 8.32 10.59
N ASN A 61 -4.33 7.38 11.20
CA ASN A 61 -5.06 7.63 12.45
C ASN A 61 -4.09 7.81 13.63
N ALA A 62 -2.92 7.17 13.63
CA ALA A 62 -1.89 7.36 14.64
C ALA A 62 -1.32 8.80 14.63
N ARG A 63 -1.30 9.45 13.46
CA ARG A 63 -0.95 10.88 13.32
C ARG A 63 -2.03 11.83 13.86
N GLN A 64 -3.22 11.33 14.18
CA GLN A 64 -4.31 12.14 14.72
C GLN A 64 -5.07 11.37 15.83
N PRO A 65 -4.46 11.22 17.03
CA PRO A 65 -5.04 10.44 18.12
C PRO A 65 -6.31 11.06 18.74
N GLU A 66 -6.61 12.33 18.46
CA GLU A 66 -7.71 13.07 19.09
C GLU A 66 -8.57 13.78 18.02
N MET A 67 -9.59 13.11 17.49
CA MET A 67 -10.64 13.81 16.73
C MET A 67 -11.60 14.47 17.72
N GLY A 68 -11.45 15.79 17.91
CA GLY A 68 -12.54 16.62 18.41
C GLY A 68 -13.69 16.69 17.40
N GLU A 69 -14.91 16.90 17.89
CA GLU A 69 -16.09 17.08 17.03
C GLU A 69 -15.86 18.23 16.02
N GLY A 70 -15.68 17.87 14.75
CA GLY A 70 -15.54 18.83 13.63
C GLY A 70 -14.24 18.75 12.83
N ASP A 71 -13.27 17.92 13.23
CA ASP A 71 -11.99 17.85 12.54
C ASP A 71 -12.04 17.00 11.25
N THR A 72 -11.47 17.54 10.17
CA THR A 72 -11.46 16.86 8.86
C THR A 72 -10.42 15.76 8.88
N ARG A 73 -10.83 14.53 8.56
CA ARG A 73 -9.92 13.38 8.44
C ARG A 73 -8.70 13.74 7.55
N PRO A 74 -7.46 13.56 8.04
CA PRO A 74 -6.26 13.96 7.33
C PRO A 74 -6.13 13.19 6.03
N ASP A 75 -5.42 13.78 5.08
CA ASP A 75 -5.09 13.10 3.84
C ASP A 75 -4.02 12.03 4.07
N PHE A 76 -4.00 11.03 3.18
CA PHE A 76 -2.95 10.04 3.14
C PHE A 76 -1.65 10.66 2.64
N THR A 77 -0.60 10.46 3.42
CA THR A 77 0.77 10.88 3.12
C THR A 77 1.56 9.74 2.49
N ALA A 78 2.73 10.05 1.93
CA ALA A 78 3.65 9.03 1.43
C ALA A 78 4.00 7.99 2.50
N GLU A 79 4.22 8.43 3.75
CA GLU A 79 4.55 7.54 4.88
C GLU A 79 3.41 6.56 5.18
N ASP A 80 2.15 7.01 5.19
CA ASP A 80 1.01 6.12 5.41
C ASP A 80 0.89 5.06 4.31
N ILE A 81 1.18 5.43 3.06
CA ILE A 81 1.20 4.48 1.94
C ILE A 81 2.36 3.49 2.10
N THR A 82 3.55 3.95 2.50
CA THR A 82 4.70 3.07 2.76
C THR A 82 4.37 2.02 3.82
N GLU A 83 3.77 2.41 4.94
CA GLU A 83 3.30 1.46 5.97
C GLU A 83 2.28 0.45 5.42
N GLY A 84 1.35 0.94 4.58
CA GLY A 84 0.43 0.09 3.84
C GLY A 84 1.12 -0.95 2.95
N LEU A 85 2.16 -0.54 2.21
CA LEU A 85 2.92 -1.43 1.33
C LEU A 85 3.71 -2.48 2.11
N LEU A 86 4.30 -2.11 3.24
CA LEU A 86 4.98 -3.05 4.14
C LEU A 86 4.02 -4.09 4.70
N ALA A 87 2.82 -3.68 5.10
CA ALA A 87 1.78 -4.61 5.55
C ALA A 87 1.25 -5.52 4.43
N ALA A 88 1.06 -4.97 3.22
CA ALA A 88 0.71 -5.73 2.03
C ALA A 88 1.73 -6.84 1.72
N ARG A 89 3.02 -6.50 1.80
CA ARG A 89 4.10 -7.49 1.65
C ARG A 89 4.02 -8.56 2.74
N SER A 90 3.89 -8.15 4.00
CA SER A 90 3.76 -9.08 5.13
C SER A 90 2.58 -10.05 4.96
N ALA A 91 1.46 -9.57 4.40
CA ALA A 91 0.31 -10.40 4.07
C ALA A 91 0.61 -11.45 2.99
N LEU A 92 1.38 -11.10 1.96
CA LEU A 92 1.87 -12.07 0.98
C LEU A 92 2.87 -13.05 1.60
N GLU A 93 3.73 -12.57 2.50
CA GLU A 93 4.71 -13.39 3.23
C GLU A 93 4.04 -14.41 4.16
N ALA A 94 2.87 -14.06 4.71
CA ALA A 94 2.05 -14.96 5.53
C ALA A 94 1.46 -16.15 4.74
N VAL A 95 1.35 -16.04 3.42
CA VAL A 95 0.97 -17.16 2.56
C VAL A 95 2.15 -18.14 2.48
N PRO A 96 1.98 -19.43 2.80
CA PRO A 96 3.05 -20.41 2.72
C PRO A 96 3.67 -20.47 1.32
N ALA A 97 5.00 -20.55 1.22
CA ALA A 97 5.71 -20.49 -0.06
C ALA A 97 5.21 -21.49 -1.11
N GLY A 98 4.78 -22.69 -0.70
CA GLY A 98 4.22 -23.71 -1.60
C GLY A 98 2.77 -23.48 -2.06
N LYS A 99 2.10 -22.44 -1.56
CA LYS A 99 0.75 -22.01 -1.95
C LYS A 99 0.71 -20.60 -2.55
N ARG A 100 1.86 -19.91 -2.55
CA ARG A 100 2.01 -18.55 -3.02
C ARG A 100 2.21 -18.53 -4.54
N SER A 101 1.61 -17.58 -5.24
CA SER A 101 1.84 -17.40 -6.69
C SER A 101 3.28 -17.00 -6.99
N GLU A 102 3.73 -17.31 -8.21
CA GLU A 102 5.02 -16.83 -8.73
C GLU A 102 5.09 -15.30 -8.68
N LYS A 103 3.96 -14.63 -8.93
CA LYS A 103 3.87 -13.17 -8.85
C LYS A 103 4.06 -12.64 -7.43
N ALA A 104 3.40 -13.23 -6.44
CA ALA A 104 3.59 -12.83 -5.05
C ALA A 104 5.04 -13.09 -4.59
N ASN A 105 5.70 -14.15 -5.07
CA ASN A 105 7.13 -14.35 -4.83
C ASN A 105 7.99 -13.27 -5.49
N ALA A 106 7.69 -12.90 -6.75
CA ALA A 106 8.37 -11.82 -7.45
C ALA A 106 8.20 -10.48 -6.72
N LEU A 107 6.99 -10.14 -6.27
CA LEU A 107 6.71 -8.91 -5.54
C LEU A 107 7.42 -8.84 -4.19
N ILE A 108 7.53 -9.96 -3.47
CA ILE A 108 8.30 -10.02 -2.22
C ILE A 108 9.79 -9.83 -2.49
N ALA A 109 10.31 -10.44 -3.57
CA ALA A 109 11.72 -10.37 -3.94
C ALA A 109 12.13 -9.02 -4.54
N ASP A 110 11.24 -8.37 -5.30
CA ASP A 110 11.46 -7.10 -6.01
C ASP A 110 11.13 -5.88 -5.14
N CYS A 111 10.53 -6.07 -3.97
CA CYS A 111 10.30 -4.98 -3.01
C CYS A 111 11.66 -4.44 -2.56
N ALA A 112 12.16 -3.41 -3.25
CA ALA A 112 13.17 -2.46 -2.78
C ALA A 112 12.62 -1.58 -1.64
N CYS A 113 11.67 -2.12 -0.88
CA CYS A 113 11.11 -1.60 0.34
C CYS A 113 12.17 -1.81 1.42
N GLU A 114 13.29 -1.09 1.28
CA GLU A 114 14.13 -0.81 2.43
C GLU A 114 13.19 -0.22 3.50
N PRO A 115 13.12 -0.79 4.71
CA PRO A 115 12.39 -0.15 5.79
C PRO A 115 12.92 1.28 5.89
N ALA A 116 12.05 2.26 6.09
CA ALA A 116 12.39 3.68 6.20
C ALA A 116 13.37 3.92 7.37
N GLY A 117 14.65 3.60 7.15
CA GLY A 117 15.67 3.36 8.18
C GLY A 117 16.93 2.63 7.70
N ALA A 118 16.96 2.00 6.52
CA ALA A 118 18.20 1.50 5.95
C ALA A 118 19.03 2.68 5.40
N THR A 119 19.92 3.16 6.25
CA THR A 119 20.79 4.29 5.95
C THR A 119 21.90 3.79 5.02
N ARG A 120 21.98 4.44 3.85
CA ARG A 120 23.20 4.77 3.08
C ARG A 120 24.50 4.42 3.82
N ASN A 121 25.36 3.61 3.21
CA ASN A 121 26.79 3.62 3.48
C ASN A 121 27.51 4.28 2.30
#